data_AF-A0A3D3MPP2-F1
#
_entry.id   AF-A0A3D3MPP2-F1
#
_cell.length_a   1.000
_cell.length_b   1.000
_cell.length_c   1.000
_cell.angle_alpha   90.00
_cell.angle_beta   90.00
_cell.angle_gamma   90.00
#
_symmetry.space_group_name_H-M   'P 1'
#
loop_
_entity.id
_entity.type
_entity.pdbx_description
1 polymer ?
#
loop_
_entity_poly.entity_id
_entity_poly.type
_entity_poly.pdbx_seq_one_letter_code
_entity_poly.pdbx_strand_id
1 'polypeptide(L)'
;MSVSKTFILIVGQHTNEVTKGACYNNGCGGYVRLLLSNPYCKYGYPINNKSYIQYECDLAIRENAKIVVLYNSVNVDRNRCPEVVRYKGTHIAMKCRKNAIWGSYVDWDYQAVKNAVMD
;
A
#
# COMPACT_ATOMS: atom_id res chain seq x y z
N MET A 1 -0.75 -20.30 7.27
CA MET A 1 -0.96 -20.18 5.81
C MET A 1 -2.10 -19.21 5.58
N SER A 2 -1.79 -18.03 5.05
CA SER A 2 -2.83 -17.12 4.52
C SER A 2 -3.65 -17.84 3.44
N VAL A 3 -4.98 -17.72 3.52
CA VAL A 3 -5.91 -18.27 2.52
C VAL A 3 -5.89 -17.43 1.23
N SER A 4 -5.50 -16.15 1.33
CA SER A 4 -5.42 -15.27 0.17
C SER A 4 -4.08 -15.42 -0.54
N LYS A 5 -4.14 -15.87 -1.80
CA LYS A 5 -2.99 -15.96 -2.71
C LYS A 5 -2.62 -14.63 -3.35
N THR A 6 -3.47 -13.60 -3.21
CA THR A 6 -3.31 -12.30 -3.88
C THR A 6 -3.40 -11.16 -2.88
N PHE A 7 -2.39 -10.32 -2.86
CA PHE A 7 -2.34 -9.06 -2.14
C PHE A 7 -2.61 -7.91 -3.12
N ILE A 8 -3.66 -7.14 -2.85
CA ILE A 8 -4.04 -5.98 -3.68
C ILE A 8 -3.82 -4.70 -2.88
N LEU A 9 -2.97 -3.81 -3.40
CA LEU A 9 -2.75 -2.48 -2.84
C LEU A 9 -3.34 -1.41 -3.76
N ILE A 10 -4.25 -0.60 -3.25
CA ILE A 10 -4.75 0.58 -3.96
C ILE A 10 -3.89 1.80 -3.58
N VAL A 11 -3.22 2.39 -4.57
CA VAL A 11 -2.33 3.54 -4.41
C VAL A 11 -3.07 4.83 -4.77
N GLY A 12 -3.21 5.71 -3.78
CA GLY A 12 -3.65 7.08 -3.92
C GLY A 12 -2.47 8.06 -3.84
N GLN A 13 -2.77 9.34 -3.59
CA GLN A 13 -1.76 10.39 -3.53
C GLN A 13 -0.80 10.23 -2.35
N HIS A 14 -1.31 9.86 -1.17
CA HIS A 14 -0.55 9.84 0.09
C HIS A 14 -0.21 8.42 0.58
N THR A 15 -0.40 7.37 -0.23
CA THR A 15 -0.25 5.98 0.22
C THR A 15 1.11 5.68 0.84
N ASN A 16 2.21 6.22 0.28
CA ASN A 16 3.56 6.03 0.82
C ASN A 16 3.88 6.93 2.04
N GLU A 17 3.05 7.93 2.32
CA GLU A 17 3.21 8.88 3.42
C GLU A 17 2.36 8.50 4.64
N VAL A 18 1.40 7.58 4.48
CA VAL A 18 0.57 7.11 5.59
C VAL A 18 1.46 6.46 6.63
N THR A 19 1.45 7.03 7.83
CA THR A 19 2.17 6.49 8.99
C THR A 19 1.24 5.72 9.94
N LYS A 20 -0.09 5.89 9.82
CA LYS A 20 -1.08 5.24 10.70
C LYS A 20 -0.81 3.74 10.81
N GLY A 21 -0.91 3.22 12.03
CA GLY A 21 -0.54 1.84 12.38
C GLY A 21 0.85 1.70 13.00
N ALA A 22 1.76 2.66 12.77
CA ALA A 22 3.05 2.69 13.47
C ALA A 22 2.89 2.97 14.97
N CYS A 23 3.66 2.29 15.82
CA CYS A 23 3.61 2.45 17.28
C CYS A 23 3.89 3.89 17.73
N TYR A 24 4.76 4.61 17.02
CA TYR A 24 5.12 5.97 17.38
C TYR A 24 4.01 7.00 17.16
N ASN A 25 2.96 6.63 16.43
CA ASN A 25 1.79 7.47 16.28
C ASN A 25 0.93 7.41 17.55
N ASN A 26 0.16 8.48 17.80
CA ASN A 26 -0.64 8.69 19.01
C ASN A 26 -1.79 7.67 19.27
N GLY A 27 -1.78 6.52 18.59
CA GLY A 27 -2.75 5.42 18.78
C GLY A 27 -2.27 4.30 19.70
N CYS A 28 -0.98 4.22 20.03
CA CYS A 28 -0.45 3.16 20.91
C CYS A 28 -0.19 3.68 22.33
N GLY A 29 -1.11 3.42 23.26
CA GLY A 29 -0.95 3.84 24.66
C GLY A 29 0.24 3.19 25.40
N GLY A 30 0.84 2.15 24.81
CA GLY A 30 2.03 1.49 25.32
C GLY A 30 3.35 2.10 24.87
N TYR A 31 3.35 2.94 23.83
CA TYR A 31 4.56 3.50 23.26
C TYR A 31 5.12 4.63 24.13
N VAL A 32 6.34 4.47 24.61
CA VAL A 32 7.04 5.48 25.40
C VAL A 32 8.16 6.08 24.57
N ARG A 33 8.09 7.39 24.33
CA ARG A 33 9.15 8.18 23.70
C ARG A 33 9.96 8.89 24.79
N LEU A 34 11.26 8.65 24.82
CA LEU A 34 12.20 9.33 25.71
C LEU A 34 13.15 10.22 24.88
N LEU A 35 13.62 11.32 25.47
CA LEU A 35 14.50 12.28 24.79
C LEU A 35 15.94 11.77 24.64
N LEU A 36 16.41 10.98 25.60
CA LEU A 36 17.81 10.57 25.74
C LEU A 36 18.02 9.05 25.58
N SER A 37 17.00 8.30 25.14
CA SER A 37 17.09 6.85 24.98
C SER A 37 16.14 6.33 23.90
N ASN A 38 16.36 5.08 23.49
CA ASN A 38 15.51 4.44 22.49
C ASN A 38 14.07 4.30 22.99
N PRO A 39 13.06 4.50 22.12
CA PRO A 39 11.68 4.26 22.49
C PRO A 39 11.45 2.80 22.85
N TYR A 40 10.53 2.54 23.76
CA TYR A 40 10.17 1.19 24.21
C TYR A 40 8.67 1.08 24.50
N CYS A 41 8.16 -0.16 24.52
CA CYS A 41 6.78 -0.42 24.92
C CYS A 41 6.72 -0.65 26.42
N LYS A 42 5.90 0.09 27.15
CA LYS A 42 5.72 -0.08 28.62
C LYS A 42 5.20 -1.47 29.02
N TYR A 43 4.65 -2.21 28.06
CA TYR A 43 4.16 -3.58 28.24
C TYR A 43 5.19 -4.66 27.85
N GLY A 44 6.41 -4.27 27.46
CA GLY A 44 7.50 -5.21 27.11
C GLY A 44 7.40 -5.82 25.70
N TYR A 45 6.42 -5.41 24.89
CA TYR A 45 6.31 -5.88 23.49
C TYR A 45 7.33 -5.20 22.56
N PRO A 46 7.76 -5.87 21.48
CA PRO A 46 8.54 -5.23 20.42
C PRO A 46 7.80 -4.04 19.81
N ILE A 47 8.53 -2.97 19.52
CA ILE A 47 8.01 -1.81 18.78
C ILE A 47 8.09 -2.07 17.29
N ASN A 48 7.03 -1.73 16.55
CA ASN A 48 7.07 -1.62 15.11
C ASN A 48 6.64 -0.21 14.66
N ASN A 49 7.57 0.51 14.04
CA ASN A 49 7.35 1.86 13.54
C ASN A 49 6.94 1.90 12.06
N LYS A 50 6.69 0.75 11.44
CA LYS A 50 6.12 0.67 10.10
C LYS A 50 4.66 1.07 10.13
N SER A 51 4.20 1.76 9.11
CA SER A 51 2.77 1.99 8.92
C SER A 51 2.04 0.67 8.68
N TYR A 52 0.72 0.68 8.87
CA TYR A 52 -0.12 -0.47 8.57
C TYR A 52 0.09 -0.95 7.12
N ILE A 53 0.17 -0.02 6.18
CA ILE A 53 0.40 -0.33 4.76
C ILE A 53 1.75 -1.02 4.55
N GLN A 54 2.82 -0.49 5.15
CA GLN A 54 4.16 -1.08 5.05
C GLN A 54 4.20 -2.49 5.66
N TYR A 55 3.56 -2.66 6.82
CA TYR A 55 3.49 -3.96 7.49
C TYR A 55 2.78 -5.02 6.64
N GLU A 56 1.61 -4.68 6.07
CA GLU A 56 0.87 -5.60 5.20
C GLU A 56 1.63 -5.91 3.91
N CYS A 57 2.34 -4.93 3.35
CA CYS A 57 3.20 -5.16 2.18
C CYS A 57 4.36 -6.12 2.51
N ASP A 58 5.00 -5.98 3.67
CA ASP A 58 6.05 -6.91 4.12
C ASP A 58 5.51 -8.31 4.35
N LEU A 59 4.31 -8.41 4.91
CA LEU A 59 3.64 -9.68 5.13
C LEU A 59 3.31 -10.36 3.79
N ALA A 60 2.81 -9.61 2.81
CA ALA A 60 2.56 -10.12 1.46
C ALA A 60 3.82 -10.69 0.80
N ILE A 61 4.97 -10.03 0.99
CA ILE A 61 6.27 -10.53 0.52
C ILE A 61 6.68 -11.79 1.27
N ARG A 62 6.56 -11.80 2.60
CA ARG A 62 6.93 -12.96 3.44
C ARG A 62 6.11 -14.19 3.10
N GLU A 63 4.83 -14.02 2.84
CA GLU A 63 3.90 -15.10 2.46
C GLU A 63 3.97 -15.44 0.96
N ASN A 64 4.87 -14.81 0.20
CA ASN A 64 5.03 -15.00 -1.25
C ASN A 64 3.69 -14.86 -2.02
N ALA A 65 2.86 -13.89 -1.63
CA ALA A 65 1.58 -13.62 -2.28
C ALA A 65 1.80 -13.01 -3.67
N LYS A 66 0.86 -13.27 -4.60
CA LYS A 66 0.76 -12.51 -5.85
C LYS A 66 0.47 -11.04 -5.50
N ILE A 67 1.34 -10.12 -5.91
CA ILE A 67 1.18 -8.70 -5.63
C ILE A 67 0.56 -7.99 -6.83
N VAL A 68 -0.53 -7.26 -6.59
CA VAL A 68 -1.18 -6.40 -7.56
C VAL A 68 -1.30 -5.00 -6.97
N VAL A 69 -0.72 -4.02 -7.65
CA VAL A 69 -0.73 -2.61 -7.23
C VAL A 69 -1.58 -1.82 -8.21
N LEU A 70 -2.70 -1.29 -7.71
CA LEU A 70 -3.71 -0.58 -8.49
C LEU A 70 -3.64 0.91 -8.18
N TYR A 71 -3.34 1.74 -9.19
CA TYR A 71 -3.22 3.19 -9.01
C TYR A 71 -4.56 3.85 -9.30
N ASN A 72 -5.10 4.61 -8.34
CA ASN A 72 -6.31 5.42 -8.55
C ASN A 72 -5.99 6.67 -9.38
N SER A 73 -5.54 6.47 -10.62
CA SER A 73 -5.02 7.46 -11.54
C SER A 73 -5.00 6.88 -12.95
N VAL A 74 -4.79 7.73 -13.95
CA VAL A 74 -4.49 7.32 -15.33
C VAL A 74 -3.03 6.93 -15.55
N ASN A 75 -2.16 7.27 -14.59
CA ASN A 75 -0.72 7.03 -14.65
C ASN A 75 -0.26 6.16 -13.49
N VAL A 76 0.73 5.31 -13.75
CA VAL A 76 1.45 4.52 -12.75
C VAL A 76 2.60 5.35 -12.19
N ASP A 77 2.39 5.97 -11.02
CA ASP A 77 3.43 6.70 -10.29
C ASP A 77 3.99 5.82 -9.16
N ARG A 78 5.05 5.08 -9.46
CA ARG A 78 5.67 4.12 -8.51
C ARG A 78 6.24 4.79 -7.26
N ASN A 79 6.50 6.09 -7.27
CA ASN A 79 7.00 6.80 -6.08
C ASN A 79 5.97 6.87 -4.96
N ARG A 80 4.67 6.77 -5.31
CA ARG A 80 3.56 6.70 -4.36
C ARG A 80 3.33 5.32 -3.76
N CYS A 81 4.05 4.31 -4.25
CA CYS A 81 3.99 2.94 -3.76
C CYS A 81 5.04 2.71 -2.67
N PRO A 82 4.72 1.97 -1.59
CA PRO A 82 5.69 1.55 -0.59
C PRO A 82 6.90 0.87 -1.23
N GLU A 83 8.10 1.25 -0.78
CA GLU A 83 9.37 0.81 -1.36
C GLU A 83 9.46 -0.72 -1.48
N VAL A 84 8.99 -1.44 -0.46
CA VAL A 84 9.05 -2.90 -0.35
C VAL A 84 8.33 -3.65 -1.48
N VAL A 85 7.35 -3.01 -2.13
CA VAL A 85 6.57 -3.54 -3.26
C VAL A 85 6.66 -2.67 -4.52
N ARG A 86 7.48 -1.61 -4.54
CA ARG A 86 7.54 -0.62 -5.64
C ARG A 86 7.86 -1.21 -7.02
N TYR A 87 8.62 -2.29 -7.03
CA TYR A 87 9.07 -3.00 -8.23
C TYR A 87 8.71 -4.49 -8.20
N LYS A 88 7.65 -4.85 -7.47
CA LYS A 88 7.25 -6.25 -7.30
C LYS A 88 5.78 -6.43 -7.67
N GLY A 89 5.50 -7.52 -8.39
CA GLY A 89 4.16 -7.80 -8.88
C GLY A 89 3.72 -6.90 -10.03
N THR A 90 2.41 -6.84 -10.26
CA THR A 90 1.81 -6.16 -11.41
C THR A 90 1.31 -4.77 -11.00
N HIS A 91 1.71 -3.72 -11.73
CA HIS A 91 1.35 -2.34 -11.45
C HIS A 91 0.50 -1.76 -12.58
N ILE A 92 -0.75 -1.37 -12.28
CA ILE A 92 -1.72 -0.95 -13.29
C ILE A 92 -2.46 0.31 -12.86
N ALA A 93 -2.66 1.23 -13.81
CA ALA A 93 -3.56 2.36 -13.66
C ALA A 93 -5.02 1.90 -13.71
N MET A 94 -5.82 2.24 -12.70
CA MET A 94 -7.24 1.84 -12.65
C MET A 94 -8.14 2.68 -13.55
N LYS A 95 -7.63 3.79 -14.08
CA LYS A 95 -8.37 4.72 -14.93
C LYS A 95 -7.68 4.84 -16.27
N CYS A 96 -8.45 5.10 -17.32
CA CYS A 96 -7.94 5.40 -18.65
C CYS A 96 -8.61 6.64 -19.22
N ARG A 97 -7.96 7.29 -20.18
CA ARG A 97 -8.57 8.36 -20.97
C ARG A 97 -9.40 7.72 -22.07
N LYS A 98 -10.69 8.05 -22.14
CA LYS A 98 -11.62 7.63 -23.18
C LYS A 98 -11.97 8.81 -24.07
N ASN A 99 -12.09 8.56 -25.37
CA ASN A 99 -12.54 9.55 -26.33
C ASN A 99 -14.06 9.47 -26.48
N ALA A 100 -14.72 10.62 -26.49
CA ALA A 100 -16.14 10.78 -26.80
C ALA A 100 -16.34 11.80 -27.92
N ILE A 101 -17.56 11.86 -28.45
CA ILE A 101 -17.97 12.82 -29.48
C ILE A 101 -17.66 14.27 -29.06
N TRP A 102 -17.73 14.57 -27.76
CA TRP A 102 -17.56 15.91 -27.19
C TRP A 102 -16.21 16.12 -26.48
N GLY A 103 -15.21 15.27 -26.74
CA GLY A 103 -13.85 15.38 -26.18
C GLY A 103 -13.40 14.15 -25.40
N SER A 104 -12.27 14.25 -24.69
CA SER A 104 -11.74 13.15 -23.88
C SER A 104 -12.14 13.28 -22.41
N TYR A 105 -12.50 12.17 -21.77
CA TYR A 105 -12.79 12.11 -20.34
C TYR A 105 -12.01 10.96 -19.68
N VAL A 106 -11.95 10.97 -18.35
CA VAL A 106 -11.28 9.91 -17.57
C VAL A 106 -12.35 9.03 -16.94
N ASP A 107 -12.18 7.72 -17.08
CA ASP A 107 -13.10 6.73 -16.53
C ASP A 107 -12.34 5.47 -16.08
N TRP A 108 -13.01 4.57 -15.37
CA TRP A 108 -12.44 3.31 -14.91
C TRP A 108 -12.08 2.40 -16.09
N ASP A 109 -10.90 1.78 -15.98
CA ASP A 109 -10.43 0.71 -16.85
C ASP A 109 -10.71 -0.64 -16.18
N TYR A 110 -11.98 -1.05 -16.23
CA TYR A 110 -12.42 -2.31 -15.62
C TYR A 110 -11.67 -3.52 -16.18
N GLN A 111 -11.36 -3.53 -17.48
CA GLN A 111 -10.70 -4.67 -18.10
C GLN A 111 -9.24 -4.77 -17.65
N ALA A 112 -8.52 -3.66 -17.54
CA ALA A 112 -7.15 -3.66 -17.02
C ALA A 112 -7.10 -4.14 -15.56
N VAL A 113 -8.04 -3.67 -14.71
CA VAL A 113 -8.14 -4.13 -13.31
C VAL A 113 -8.50 -5.63 -13.24
N LYS A 114 -9.48 -6.07 -14.04
CA LYS A 114 -9.89 -7.48 -14.09
C LYS A 114 -8.73 -8.39 -14.48
N ASN A 115 -8.01 -8.06 -15.55
CA ASN A 115 -6.87 -8.86 -16.01
C ASN A 115 -5.78 -8.93 -14.94
N ALA A 116 -5.44 -7.80 -14.32
CA ALA A 116 -4.40 -7.77 -13.27
C ALA A 116 -4.72 -8.68 -12.07
N VAL A 117 -6.00 -8.75 -11.68
CA VAL A 117 -6.44 -9.56 -10.55
C VAL A 117 -6.58 -11.04 -10.92
N MET A 118 -7.13 -11.34 -12.11
CA MET A 118 -7.50 -12.69 -12.55
C MET A 118 -6.37 -13.48 -13.23
N ASP A 119 -5.26 -12.85 -13.62
CA ASP A 119 -4.05 -13.54 -14.11
C ASP A 119 -3.47 -14.56 -13.10
#